data_AF-A0A6A6IGG8-F1
#
_entry.id   AF-A0A6A6IGG8-F1
#
_cell.length_a   1.000
_cell.length_b   1.000
_cell.length_c   1.000
_cell.angle_alpha   90.00
_cell.angle_beta   90.00
_cell.angle_gamma   90.00
#
_symmetry.space_group_name_H-M   'P 1'
#
loop_
_entity.id
_entity.type
_entity.pdbx_description
1 polymer ?
#
loop_
_entity_poly.entity_id
_entity_poly.type
_entity_poly.pdbx_seq_one_letter_code
_entity_poly.pdbx_strand_id
1 'polypeptide(L)'
;MLLLDSPPEIFQGIVHALVSQAGVSEAWKLRGVCRTFAAEIKHDIFANQPKDAFRDSRSRRVLAEELPLYLSNRTKKLLDAENALPEKVKGMVGNLTNILDVGDQADSQKQHYTETLCKAVLREWGFSAVFAIIGMDGDNDRSLSLGISLQRDLDFEEDIAAFAAIGEHDIVRRLLPRFTQTSESPTFGNPLANAALMGHGNVITVISDYLQRAKKETTSNYAFLLDRFWDGKLAYIINTTIKSGRTDILDQLLAMYKTHHGHPDKSFYNRWLRTAVDSGNAQFVDRILRITIRSKPKVLVKTFEAACELKNADVVAMLLGTSRMHPDQAFLLFSPLAAAIRLGDESVVTTVLDAGANVNGVSFEGKHYPALQVAVDLNEASIVKIMLDRGAILDGIQVPENMVAIRKLFADAQRERELELDYWISYWVMTVQ
;
A
#
# COMPACT_ATOMS: atom_id res chain seq x y z
N MET A 1 44.85 -4.07 1.41
CA MET A 1 43.85 -3.12 1.94
C MET A 1 42.49 -3.61 1.51
N LEU A 2 41.59 -3.91 2.44
CA LEU A 2 40.19 -4.07 2.07
C LEU A 2 39.73 -2.70 1.56
N LEU A 3 38.89 -2.66 0.53
CA LEU A 3 38.38 -1.41 -0.05
C LEU A 3 37.77 -0.46 1.02
N LEU A 4 37.24 -1.03 2.10
CA LEU A 4 36.67 -0.33 3.25
C LEU A 4 37.72 0.30 4.20
N ASP A 5 38.99 -0.12 4.12
CA ASP A 5 40.09 0.45 4.91
C ASP A 5 40.71 1.68 4.23
N SER A 6 40.21 2.05 3.04
CA SER A 6 40.69 3.21 2.30
C SER A 6 40.12 4.52 2.87
N PRO A 7 40.83 5.66 2.74
CA PRO A 7 40.29 6.95 3.14
C PRO A 7 38.93 7.23 2.48
N PRO A 8 37.98 7.90 3.17
CA PRO A 8 36.62 8.13 2.67
C PRO A 8 36.58 8.75 1.27
N GLU A 9 37.50 9.66 0.96
CA GLU A 9 37.58 10.36 -0.32
C GLU A 9 37.98 9.40 -1.45
N ILE A 10 38.91 8.48 -1.18
CA ILE A 10 39.32 7.45 -2.13
C ILE A 10 38.19 6.47 -2.36
N PHE A 11 37.52 6.04 -1.28
CA PHE A 11 36.39 5.15 -1.37
C PHE A 11 35.23 5.76 -2.19
N GLN A 12 34.88 7.02 -1.91
CA GLN A 12 33.89 7.79 -2.67
C GLN A 12 34.28 7.93 -4.14
N GLY A 13 35.56 8.23 -4.43
CA GLY A 13 36.07 8.30 -5.79
C GLY A 13 35.95 6.97 -6.56
N ILE A 14 36.23 5.85 -5.89
CA ILE A 14 36.08 4.51 -6.47
C ILE A 14 34.60 4.20 -6.75
N VAL A 15 33.71 4.50 -5.80
CA VAL A 15 32.26 4.31 -6.00
C VAL A 15 31.75 5.18 -7.13
N HIS A 16 32.15 6.45 -7.20
CA HIS A 16 31.77 7.36 -8.28
C HIS A 16 32.22 6.85 -9.66
N ALA A 17 33.47 6.39 -9.76
CA ALA A 17 33.99 5.79 -10.99
C ALA A 17 33.22 4.51 -11.37
N LEU A 18 32.90 3.66 -10.40
CA LEU A 18 32.10 2.45 -10.60
C LEU A 18 30.70 2.78 -11.14
N VAL A 19 29.97 3.71 -10.50
CA VAL A 19 28.62 4.09 -10.92
C VAL A 19 28.66 4.71 -12.32
N SER A 20 29.64 5.58 -12.58
CA SER A 20 29.78 6.28 -13.87
C SER A 20 30.14 5.34 -15.02
N GLN A 21 30.93 4.29 -14.77
CA GLN A 21 31.35 3.32 -15.80
C GLN A 21 30.35 2.18 -15.99
N ALA A 22 29.84 1.60 -14.91
CA ALA A 22 28.89 0.49 -14.96
C ALA A 22 27.45 0.93 -15.25
N GLY A 23 27.14 2.20 -14.94
CA GLY A 23 25.80 2.77 -15.00
C GLY A 23 24.99 2.52 -13.73
N VAL A 24 23.99 3.40 -13.50
CA VAL A 24 23.13 3.40 -12.30
C VAL A 24 22.52 2.04 -12.02
N SER A 25 21.95 1.39 -13.04
CA SER A 25 21.21 0.13 -12.90
C SER A 25 22.09 -1.03 -12.44
N GLU A 26 23.33 -1.13 -12.95
CA GLU A 26 24.23 -2.22 -12.57
C GLU A 26 24.90 -1.94 -11.23
N ALA A 27 25.28 -0.68 -10.97
CA ALA A 27 25.79 -0.28 -9.66
C ALA A 27 24.75 -0.48 -8.55
N TRP A 28 23.46 -0.21 -8.80
CA TRP A 28 22.38 -0.40 -7.83
C TRP A 28 22.26 -1.85 -7.31
N LYS A 29 22.62 -2.84 -8.12
CA LYS A 29 22.61 -4.27 -7.75
C LYS A 29 23.76 -4.64 -6.81
N LEU A 30 24.85 -3.88 -6.84
CA LEU A 30 26.05 -4.14 -6.03
C LEU A 30 25.90 -3.72 -4.57
N ARG A 31 24.78 -3.09 -4.19
CA ARG A 31 24.45 -2.73 -2.80
C ARG A 31 24.34 -3.94 -1.87
N GLY A 32 24.20 -5.15 -2.41
CA GLY A 32 24.20 -6.39 -1.61
C GLY A 32 25.53 -6.76 -0.96
N VAL A 33 26.64 -6.10 -1.32
CA VAL A 33 27.99 -6.45 -0.82
C VAL A 33 28.15 -6.12 0.67
N CYS A 34 27.89 -4.86 1.07
CA CYS A 34 27.90 -4.45 2.47
C CYS A 34 27.15 -3.12 2.67
N ARG A 35 26.81 -2.78 3.92
CA ARG A 35 26.02 -1.58 4.26
C ARG A 35 26.71 -0.28 3.86
N THR A 36 28.01 -0.14 4.12
CA THR A 36 28.78 1.08 3.80
C THR A 36 28.82 1.30 2.30
N PHE A 37 29.12 0.25 1.53
CA PHE A 37 29.14 0.31 0.07
C PHE A 37 27.75 0.61 -0.50
N ALA A 38 26.70 0.03 0.08
CA ALA A 38 25.32 0.34 -0.29
C ALA A 38 24.96 1.81 -0.07
N ALA A 39 25.40 2.38 1.05
CA ALA A 39 25.16 3.78 1.40
C ALA A 39 25.90 4.73 0.45
N GLU A 40 27.16 4.46 0.14
CA GLU A 40 27.93 5.28 -0.81
C GLU A 40 27.39 5.18 -2.24
N ILE A 41 27.00 3.98 -2.72
CA ILE A 41 26.34 3.83 -4.02
C ILE A 41 25.05 4.64 -4.06
N LYS A 42 24.23 4.55 -3.00
CA LYS A 42 22.99 5.33 -2.89
C LYS A 42 23.28 6.82 -2.93
N HIS A 43 24.25 7.29 -2.15
CA HIS A 43 24.63 8.70 -2.12
C HIS A 43 25.14 9.16 -3.49
N ASP A 44 26.06 8.44 -4.12
CA ASP A 44 26.63 8.83 -5.41
C ASP A 44 25.56 8.91 -6.50
N ILE A 45 24.71 7.88 -6.62
CA ILE A 45 23.62 7.85 -7.60
C ILE A 45 22.72 9.09 -7.46
N PHE A 46 22.24 9.40 -6.26
CA PHE A 46 21.24 10.47 -6.12
C PHE A 46 21.83 11.87 -5.92
N ALA A 47 23.08 11.99 -5.49
CA ALA A 47 23.71 13.29 -5.24
C ALA A 47 24.65 13.74 -6.37
N ASN A 48 25.34 12.81 -7.04
CA ASN A 48 26.46 13.14 -7.93
C ASN A 48 26.23 12.77 -9.40
N GLN A 49 25.39 11.78 -9.71
CA GLN A 49 25.17 11.40 -11.10
C GLN A 49 24.34 12.45 -11.87
N PRO A 50 24.69 12.76 -13.13
CA PRO A 50 23.94 13.69 -13.97
C PRO A 50 22.57 13.11 -14.36
N LYS A 51 21.65 13.96 -14.85
CA LYS A 51 20.32 13.52 -15.30
C LYS A 51 20.40 12.46 -16.41
N ASP A 52 21.42 12.56 -17.27
CA ASP A 52 21.64 11.63 -18.37
C ASP A 52 21.95 10.20 -17.92
N ALA A 53 22.40 10.01 -16.68
CA ALA A 53 22.61 8.69 -16.09
C ALA A 53 21.31 7.90 -15.86
N PHE A 54 20.15 8.58 -15.96
CA PHE A 54 18.81 8.04 -15.70
C PHE A 54 17.96 7.91 -16.97
N ARG A 55 18.56 7.83 -18.16
CA ARG A 55 17.81 7.80 -19.43
C ARG A 55 17.11 6.47 -19.70
N ASP A 56 17.68 5.35 -19.28
CA ASP A 56 17.11 4.03 -19.59
C ASP A 56 16.01 3.60 -18.59
N SER A 57 15.16 2.66 -19.01
CA SER A 57 13.99 2.26 -18.20
C SER A 57 14.35 1.66 -16.84
N ARG A 58 15.53 1.03 -16.69
CA ARG A 58 15.96 0.43 -15.42
C ARG A 58 16.49 1.50 -14.47
N SER A 59 17.29 2.45 -14.95
CA SER A 59 17.80 3.54 -14.11
C SER A 59 16.67 4.51 -13.71
N ARG A 60 15.67 4.72 -14.55
CA ARG A 60 14.44 5.46 -14.17
C ARG A 60 13.67 4.80 -13.04
N ARG A 61 13.62 3.46 -12.99
CA ARG A 61 13.00 2.74 -11.86
C ARG A 61 13.79 2.96 -10.57
N VAL A 62 15.11 2.91 -10.63
CA VAL A 62 16.00 3.24 -9.49
C VAL A 62 15.75 4.68 -9.02
N LEU A 63 15.63 5.63 -9.95
CA LEU A 63 15.30 7.01 -9.61
C LEU A 63 13.92 7.14 -8.96
N ALA A 64 12.91 6.45 -9.47
CA ALA A 64 11.56 6.49 -8.92
C ALA A 64 11.48 5.93 -7.48
N GLU A 65 12.34 4.98 -7.10
CA GLU A 65 12.39 4.44 -5.73
C GLU A 65 12.74 5.52 -4.68
N GLU A 66 13.59 6.49 -5.02
CA GLU A 66 14.14 7.47 -4.10
C GLU A 66 14.12 8.90 -4.68
N LEU A 67 13.11 9.20 -5.51
CA LEU A 67 13.00 10.49 -6.18
C LEU A 67 12.98 11.69 -5.20
N PRO A 68 12.32 11.64 -4.02
CA PRO A 68 12.39 12.73 -3.06
C PRO A 68 13.82 13.01 -2.56
N LEU A 69 14.65 11.97 -2.40
CA LEU A 69 16.05 12.12 -2.02
C LEU A 69 16.86 12.77 -3.15
N TYR A 70 16.64 12.34 -4.40
CA TYR A 70 17.24 12.99 -5.57
C TYR A 70 16.89 14.48 -5.61
N LEU A 71 15.60 14.83 -5.49
CA LEU A 71 15.15 16.22 -5.49
C LEU A 71 15.77 17.02 -4.34
N SER A 72 15.84 16.45 -3.14
CA SER A 72 16.49 17.08 -1.99
C SER A 72 17.97 17.34 -2.24
N ASN A 73 18.70 16.41 -2.87
CA ASN A 73 20.09 16.65 -3.24
C ASN A 73 20.24 17.75 -4.30
N ARG A 74 19.28 17.89 -5.21
CA ARG A 74 19.26 18.97 -6.22
C ARG A 74 19.03 20.35 -5.64
N THR A 75 18.42 20.47 -4.45
CA THR A 75 18.39 21.75 -3.74
C THR A 75 19.78 22.11 -3.18
N LYS A 76 20.65 21.14 -2.88
CA LYS A 76 22.03 21.46 -2.43
C LYS A 76 22.99 21.66 -3.60
N LYS A 77 22.95 20.74 -4.56
CA LYS A 77 23.85 20.67 -5.72
C LYS A 77 23.00 20.41 -6.95
N LEU A 78 22.76 21.47 -7.73
CA LEU A 78 21.84 21.42 -8.88
C LEU A 78 22.32 20.48 -10.00
N LEU A 79 23.64 20.39 -10.21
CA LEU A 79 24.24 19.72 -11.36
C LEU A 79 23.65 20.24 -12.68
N ASP A 80 22.99 19.36 -13.45
CA ASP A 80 22.40 19.58 -14.77
C ASP A 80 20.86 19.54 -14.77
N ALA A 81 20.26 19.53 -13.58
CA ALA A 81 18.81 19.58 -13.40
C ALA A 81 18.26 21.01 -13.56
N GLU A 82 17.00 21.10 -13.97
CA GLU A 82 16.27 22.38 -14.00
C GLU A 82 16.13 22.98 -12.59
N ASN A 83 16.29 24.29 -12.47
CA ASN A 83 16.40 24.97 -11.17
C ASN A 83 15.05 25.36 -10.54
N ALA A 84 13.97 25.46 -11.32
CA ALA A 84 12.72 26.08 -10.87
C ALA A 84 12.12 25.38 -9.64
N LEU A 85 12.03 24.05 -9.66
CA LEU A 85 11.50 23.29 -8.54
C LEU A 85 12.46 23.31 -7.32
N PRO A 86 13.78 23.04 -7.48
CA PRO A 86 14.73 23.18 -6.38
C PRO A 86 14.70 24.56 -5.69
N GLU A 87 14.61 25.65 -6.45
CA GLU A 87 14.54 27.01 -5.89
C GLU A 87 13.22 27.27 -5.17
N LYS A 88 12.08 26.80 -5.70
CA LYS A 88 10.79 26.90 -5.01
C LYS A 88 10.80 26.17 -3.67
N VAL A 89 11.40 24.97 -3.61
CA VAL A 89 11.56 24.20 -2.36
C VAL A 89 12.49 24.93 -1.39
N LYS A 90 13.65 25.44 -1.86
CA LYS A 90 14.56 26.25 -1.01
C LYS A 90 13.88 27.46 -0.41
N GLY A 91 13.13 28.21 -1.23
CA GLY A 91 12.39 29.40 -0.79
C GLY A 91 11.41 29.05 0.32
N MET A 92 10.66 27.96 0.16
CA MET A 92 9.74 27.50 1.20
C MET A 92 10.49 27.06 2.47
N VAL A 93 11.58 26.31 2.37
CA VAL A 93 12.40 25.93 3.53
C VAL A 93 12.92 27.17 4.26
N GLY A 94 13.37 28.19 3.53
CA GLY A 94 13.77 29.49 4.08
C GLY A 94 12.65 30.13 4.89
N ASN A 95 11.44 30.22 4.32
CA ASN A 95 10.26 30.75 4.99
C ASN A 95 9.93 29.97 6.28
N LEU A 96 9.92 28.64 6.21
CA LEU A 96 9.68 27.78 7.37
C LEU A 96 10.71 28.03 8.47
N THR A 97 11.99 28.10 8.13
CA THR A 97 13.06 28.32 9.12
C THR A 97 13.00 29.70 9.77
N ASN A 98 12.60 30.71 9.02
CA ASN A 98 12.43 32.07 9.53
C ASN A 98 11.24 32.17 10.49
N ILE A 99 10.12 31.51 10.17
CA ILE A 99 8.91 31.54 10.99
C ILE A 99 9.08 30.72 12.28
N LEU A 100 9.83 29.61 12.22
CA LEU A 100 10.05 28.71 13.34
C LEU A 100 11.25 29.07 14.21
N ASP A 101 12.02 30.09 13.84
CA ASP A 101 13.23 30.54 14.55
C ASP A 101 14.19 29.38 14.87
N VAL A 102 14.52 28.62 13.83
CA VAL A 102 15.35 27.41 13.99
C VAL A 102 16.80 27.83 14.27
N GLY A 103 17.19 27.79 15.55
CA GLY A 103 18.54 28.12 16.06
C GLY A 103 19.64 27.11 15.66
N ASP A 104 20.51 26.71 16.59
CA ASP A 104 21.76 25.97 16.33
C ASP A 104 21.62 24.61 15.59
N GLN A 105 20.40 24.06 15.47
CA GLN A 105 20.11 22.84 14.69
C GLN A 105 19.65 23.11 13.24
N ALA A 106 19.87 24.33 12.73
CA ALA A 106 19.35 24.81 11.45
C ALA A 106 19.59 23.84 10.27
N ASP A 107 20.78 23.25 10.14
CA ASP A 107 21.12 22.48 8.94
C ASP A 107 20.43 21.11 8.88
N SER A 108 20.37 20.39 10.00
CA SER A 108 19.65 19.11 10.08
C SER A 108 18.15 19.31 9.87
N GLN A 109 17.61 20.39 10.44
CA GLN A 109 16.18 20.70 10.33
C GLN A 109 15.81 21.16 8.91
N LYS A 110 16.65 21.99 8.27
CA LYS A 110 16.51 22.38 6.86
C LYS A 110 16.53 21.17 5.93
N GLN A 111 17.40 20.20 6.21
CA GLN A 111 17.43 18.95 5.45
C GLN A 111 16.13 18.17 5.61
N HIS A 112 15.67 18.01 6.85
CA HIS A 112 14.41 17.34 7.12
C HIS A 112 13.21 18.02 6.43
N TYR A 113 13.12 19.35 6.48
CA TYR A 113 12.07 20.11 5.79
C TYR A 113 12.15 19.95 4.28
N THR A 114 13.36 19.98 3.71
CA THR A 114 13.58 19.79 2.27
C THR A 114 13.06 18.43 1.82
N GLU A 115 13.46 17.35 2.49
CA GLU A 115 13.02 15.98 2.14
C GLU A 115 11.50 15.82 2.27
N THR A 116 10.92 16.40 3.33
CA THR A 116 9.48 16.39 3.57
C THR A 116 8.71 17.12 2.48
N LEU A 117 9.17 18.31 2.08
CA LEU A 117 8.55 19.07 0.99
C LEU A 117 8.72 18.38 -0.37
N CYS A 118 9.86 17.75 -0.65
CA CYS A 118 10.04 16.97 -1.88
C CYS A 118 9.07 15.78 -1.96
N LYS A 119 8.77 15.13 -0.83
CA LYS A 119 7.73 14.08 -0.78
C LYS A 119 6.32 14.65 -1.01
N ALA A 120 6.03 15.84 -0.48
CA ALA A 120 4.76 16.53 -0.71
C ALA A 120 4.56 16.86 -2.21
N VAL A 121 5.59 17.41 -2.86
CA VAL A 121 5.61 17.67 -4.32
C VAL A 121 5.37 16.38 -5.10
N LEU A 122 6.10 15.31 -4.78
CA LEU A 122 5.96 14.04 -5.50
C LEU A 122 4.54 13.46 -5.36
N ARG A 123 3.91 13.60 -4.19
CA ARG A 123 2.53 13.16 -4.01
C ARG A 123 1.55 14.00 -4.83
N GLU A 124 1.73 15.31 -4.87
CA GLU A 124 0.82 16.21 -5.58
C GLU A 124 0.92 16.05 -7.09
N TRP A 125 2.13 15.98 -7.63
CA TRP A 125 2.37 15.99 -9.08
C TRP A 125 2.46 14.59 -9.67
N GLY A 126 2.91 13.62 -8.88
CA GLY A 126 3.22 12.27 -9.34
C GLY A 126 4.52 12.20 -10.17
N PHE A 127 5.02 10.97 -10.36
CA PHE A 127 6.32 10.73 -11.01
C PHE A 127 6.46 11.36 -12.40
N SER A 128 5.43 11.22 -13.25
CA SER A 128 5.49 11.70 -14.64
C SER A 128 5.62 13.22 -14.73
N ALA A 129 4.89 13.96 -13.89
CA ALA A 129 4.97 15.42 -13.87
C ALA A 129 6.31 15.91 -13.30
N VAL A 130 6.81 15.25 -12.24
CA VAL A 130 8.12 15.56 -11.67
C VAL A 130 9.24 15.23 -12.67
N PHE A 131 9.17 14.14 -13.43
CA PHE A 131 10.17 13.84 -14.46
C PHE A 131 10.18 14.87 -15.60
N ALA A 132 9.00 15.35 -16.02
CA ALA A 132 8.92 16.42 -16.99
C ALA A 132 9.57 17.72 -16.48
N ILE A 133 9.31 18.12 -15.23
CA ILE A 133 9.81 19.41 -14.72
C ILE A 133 11.31 19.45 -14.41
N ILE A 134 11.91 18.29 -14.12
CA ILE A 134 13.37 18.20 -13.88
C ILE A 134 14.16 17.94 -15.18
N GLY A 135 13.50 17.99 -16.34
CA GLY A 135 14.11 17.85 -17.65
C GLY A 135 14.53 16.42 -18.00
N MET A 136 13.88 15.39 -17.41
CA MET A 136 14.13 13.98 -17.75
C MET A 136 13.32 13.53 -18.97
N ASP A 137 12.16 14.13 -19.16
CA ASP A 137 11.31 13.97 -20.34
C ASP A 137 11.36 15.30 -21.09
N GLY A 138 11.49 15.26 -22.43
CA GLY A 138 11.53 16.48 -23.25
C GLY A 138 10.30 17.37 -23.04
N ASP A 139 10.42 18.63 -23.45
CA ASP A 139 9.37 19.63 -23.25
C ASP A 139 8.01 19.16 -23.74
N ASN A 140 6.99 19.31 -22.89
CA ASN A 140 5.61 18.97 -23.19
C ASN A 140 4.66 20.01 -22.56
N ASP A 141 3.39 20.04 -22.99
CA ASP A 141 2.42 21.03 -22.49
C ASP A 141 2.25 20.99 -20.96
N ARG A 142 2.52 19.84 -20.32
CA ARG A 142 2.51 19.69 -18.86
C ARG A 142 3.69 20.39 -18.19
N SER A 143 4.90 20.32 -18.74
CA SER A 143 6.06 21.02 -18.16
C SER A 143 5.86 22.54 -18.16
N LEU A 144 5.22 23.08 -19.20
CA LEU A 144 4.86 24.51 -19.30
C LEU A 144 3.87 24.94 -18.20
N SER A 145 2.77 24.21 -18.01
CA SER A 145 1.77 24.54 -16.97
C SER A 145 2.32 24.43 -15.54
N LEU A 146 3.18 23.44 -15.27
CA LEU A 146 3.86 23.30 -13.98
C LEU A 146 4.93 24.38 -13.78
N GLY A 147 5.65 24.76 -14.85
CA GLY A 147 6.60 25.86 -14.83
C GLY A 147 5.94 27.18 -14.42
N ILE A 148 4.75 27.47 -14.93
CA ILE A 148 3.94 28.63 -14.51
C ILE A 148 3.61 28.54 -13.01
N SER A 149 3.25 27.35 -12.51
CA SER A 149 2.93 27.16 -11.09
C SER A 149 4.14 27.44 -10.18
N LEU A 150 5.34 27.05 -10.61
CA LEU A 150 6.60 27.31 -9.89
C LEU A 150 6.99 28.78 -9.85
N GLN A 151 6.56 29.58 -10.83
CA GLN A 151 6.82 31.03 -10.88
C GLN A 151 5.90 31.84 -9.96
N ARG A 152 4.79 31.26 -9.46
CA ARG A 152 3.92 31.94 -8.52
C ARG A 152 4.66 32.18 -7.21
N ASP A 153 4.35 33.26 -6.52
CA ASP A 153 4.93 33.56 -5.20
C ASP A 153 4.57 32.48 -4.17
N LEU A 154 5.30 32.45 -3.06
CA LEU A 154 4.92 31.65 -1.90
C LEU A 154 3.76 32.37 -1.20
N ASP A 155 2.56 31.85 -1.38
CA ASP A 155 1.33 32.39 -0.82
C ASP A 155 0.85 31.57 0.39
N PHE A 156 -0.30 31.97 0.93
CA PHE A 156 -0.88 31.38 2.11
C PHE A 156 -1.19 29.87 1.92
N GLU A 157 -1.62 29.47 0.72
CA GLU A 157 -1.92 28.08 0.37
C GLU A 157 -0.67 27.22 0.39
N GLU A 158 0.45 27.72 -0.16
CA GLU A 158 1.76 27.06 -0.07
C GLU A 158 2.20 26.89 1.40
N ASP A 159 2.08 27.95 2.21
CA ASP A 159 2.48 27.94 3.62
C ASP A 159 1.72 26.89 4.44
N ILE A 160 0.38 26.90 4.39
CA ILE A 160 -0.42 25.95 5.19
C ILE A 160 -0.16 24.50 4.77
N ALA A 161 0.08 24.25 3.48
CA ALA A 161 0.44 22.92 2.98
C ALA A 161 1.81 22.48 3.50
N ALA A 162 2.79 23.38 3.51
CA ALA A 162 4.13 23.13 4.02
C ALA A 162 4.15 22.89 5.54
N PHE A 163 3.49 23.74 6.33
CA PHE A 163 3.39 23.57 7.78
C PHE A 163 2.67 22.28 8.17
N ALA A 164 1.63 21.89 7.42
CA ALA A 164 0.96 20.60 7.62
C ALA A 164 1.86 19.42 7.27
N ALA A 165 2.73 19.56 6.27
CA ALA A 165 3.70 18.53 5.88
C ALA A 165 4.78 18.30 6.94
N ILE A 166 5.26 19.35 7.61
CA ILE A 166 6.30 19.23 8.64
C ILE A 166 5.75 18.99 10.06
N GLY A 167 4.44 19.06 10.24
CA GLY A 167 3.77 18.69 11.50
C GLY A 167 3.51 19.84 12.48
N GLU A 168 3.64 21.09 12.04
CA GLU A 168 3.49 22.30 12.88
C GLU A 168 2.02 22.66 13.14
N HIS A 169 1.36 21.82 13.93
CA HIS A 169 -0.08 21.88 14.21
C HIS A 169 -0.56 23.21 14.84
N ASP A 170 0.26 23.90 15.63
CA ASP A 170 -0.10 25.21 16.21
C ASP A 170 -0.12 26.33 15.16
N ILE A 171 0.80 26.30 14.20
CA ILE A 171 0.78 27.23 13.06
C ILE A 171 -0.41 26.90 12.16
N VAL A 172 -0.61 25.62 11.82
CA VAL A 172 -1.77 25.19 11.04
C VAL A 172 -3.07 25.64 11.70
N ARG A 173 -3.22 25.50 13.03
CA ARG A 173 -4.38 25.98 13.78
C ARG A 173 -4.64 27.46 13.59
N ARG A 174 -3.59 28.30 13.58
CA ARG A 174 -3.68 29.75 13.37
C ARG A 174 -3.98 30.12 11.91
N LEU A 175 -3.53 29.32 10.95
CA LEU A 175 -3.76 29.56 9.54
C LEU A 175 -5.16 29.13 9.08
N LEU A 176 -5.73 28.05 9.65
CA LEU A 176 -7.02 27.50 9.24
C LEU A 176 -8.18 28.51 9.13
N PRO A 177 -8.38 29.47 10.06
CA PRO A 177 -9.43 30.48 9.94
C PRO A 177 -9.35 31.37 8.70
N ARG A 178 -8.15 31.50 8.11
CA ARG A 178 -7.92 32.27 6.87
C ARG A 178 -8.08 31.40 5.62
N PHE A 179 -8.19 30.08 5.77
CA PHE A 179 -8.44 29.14 4.69
C PHE A 179 -9.89 29.30 4.21
N THR A 180 -10.10 30.30 3.36
CA THR A 180 -11.43 30.86 3.13
C THR A 180 -11.83 30.97 1.67
N GLN A 181 -10.94 30.68 0.70
CA GLN A 181 -11.28 30.59 -0.72
C GLN A 181 -10.10 30.20 -1.64
N THR A 182 -10.40 29.32 -2.62
CA THR A 182 -9.92 29.30 -4.03
C THR A 182 -8.93 28.25 -4.57
N SER A 183 -7.98 27.66 -3.83
CA SER A 183 -7.24 26.49 -4.37
C SER A 183 -6.40 25.79 -3.32
N GLU A 184 -6.05 24.53 -3.57
CA GLU A 184 -4.93 23.90 -2.86
C GLU A 184 -3.61 24.52 -3.32
N SER A 185 -2.58 24.36 -2.50
CA SER A 185 -1.23 24.70 -2.92
C SER A 185 -0.92 24.00 -4.25
N PRO A 186 -0.55 24.74 -5.31
CA PRO A 186 -0.25 24.12 -6.59
C PRO A 186 1.05 23.32 -6.55
N THR A 187 1.95 23.59 -5.60
CA THR A 187 3.26 22.93 -5.48
C THR A 187 3.27 21.80 -4.45
N PHE A 188 2.83 22.09 -3.22
CA PHE A 188 2.85 21.18 -2.06
C PHE A 188 1.50 20.50 -1.78
N GLY A 189 0.43 20.92 -2.46
CA GLY A 189 -0.84 20.21 -2.50
C GLY A 189 -1.71 20.34 -1.26
N ASN A 190 -2.56 19.35 -1.03
CA ASN A 190 -3.52 19.37 0.06
C ASN A 190 -2.86 19.22 1.46
N PRO A 191 -3.12 20.12 2.43
CA PRO A 191 -2.54 20.06 3.78
C PRO A 191 -2.89 18.78 4.57
N LEU A 192 -4.12 18.28 4.47
CA LEU A 192 -4.55 17.04 5.14
C LEU A 192 -3.86 15.82 4.53
N ALA A 193 -3.71 15.80 3.21
CA ALA A 193 -2.95 14.75 2.53
C ALA A 193 -1.46 14.78 2.91
N ASN A 194 -0.89 15.97 3.18
CA ASN A 194 0.50 16.13 3.62
C ASN A 194 0.67 15.57 5.04
N ALA A 195 -0.19 15.99 5.95
CA ALA A 195 -0.22 15.48 7.32
C ALA A 195 -0.42 13.95 7.35
N ALA A 196 -1.28 13.42 6.49
CA ALA A 196 -1.49 11.97 6.40
C ALA A 196 -0.28 11.22 5.83
N LEU A 197 0.37 11.75 4.80
CA LEU A 197 1.56 11.12 4.20
C LEU A 197 2.72 11.02 5.20
N MET A 198 2.93 12.06 6.01
CA MET A 198 3.98 12.11 7.04
C MET A 198 3.56 11.53 8.40
N GLY A 199 2.26 11.26 8.55
CA GLY A 199 1.57 10.81 9.76
C GLY A 199 1.68 11.75 10.95
N HIS A 200 1.40 13.02 10.70
CA HIS A 200 1.22 14.04 11.73
C HIS A 200 -0.21 14.04 12.26
N GLY A 201 -0.53 13.10 13.15
CA GLY A 201 -1.88 12.97 13.74
C GLY A 201 -2.40 14.22 14.47
N ASN A 202 -1.51 15.02 15.08
CA ASN A 202 -1.89 16.29 15.69
C ASN A 202 -2.45 17.28 14.66
N VAL A 203 -1.84 17.37 13.47
CA VAL A 203 -2.32 18.23 12.38
C VAL A 203 -3.69 17.74 11.89
N ILE A 204 -3.87 16.42 11.72
CA ILE A 204 -5.16 15.82 11.34
C ILE A 204 -6.25 16.18 12.34
N THR A 205 -5.93 16.08 13.64
CA THR A 205 -6.86 16.44 14.73
C THR A 205 -7.24 17.91 14.68
N VAL A 206 -6.25 18.81 14.54
CA VAL A 206 -6.49 20.26 14.41
C VAL A 206 -7.40 20.59 13.23
N ILE A 207 -7.16 19.97 12.07
CA ILE A 207 -7.99 20.15 10.87
C ILE A 207 -9.40 19.61 11.13
N SER A 208 -9.54 18.43 11.71
CA SER A 208 -10.86 17.85 12.01
C SER A 208 -11.67 18.72 12.97
N ASP A 209 -11.07 19.18 14.06
CA ASP A 209 -11.71 20.05 15.06
C ASP A 209 -12.16 21.39 14.46
N TYR A 210 -11.37 21.95 13.55
CA TYR A 210 -11.73 23.18 12.84
C TYR A 210 -12.93 22.93 11.91
N LEU A 211 -12.89 21.88 11.09
CA LEU A 211 -13.98 21.55 10.17
C LEU A 211 -15.31 21.26 10.90
N GLN A 212 -15.25 20.58 12.05
CA GLN A 212 -16.43 20.32 12.88
C GLN A 212 -17.03 21.61 13.46
N ARG A 213 -16.20 22.56 13.91
CA ARG A 213 -16.67 23.87 14.41
C ARG A 213 -17.27 24.71 13.28
N ALA A 214 -16.57 24.83 12.16
CA ALA A 214 -17.05 25.56 11.00
C ALA A 214 -18.42 25.02 10.52
N LYS A 215 -18.60 23.69 10.46
CA LYS A 215 -19.88 23.08 10.08
C LYS A 215 -21.05 23.46 10.99
N LYS A 216 -20.81 23.74 12.28
CA LYS A 216 -21.84 24.19 13.24
C LYS A 216 -22.15 25.67 13.13
N GLU A 217 -21.16 26.48 12.78
CA GLU A 217 -21.23 27.95 12.85
C GLU A 217 -21.73 28.61 11.55
N THR A 218 -21.66 27.93 10.39
CA THR A 218 -21.84 28.59 9.09
C THR A 218 -23.21 28.42 8.42
N THR A 219 -23.66 29.48 7.74
CA THR A 219 -24.73 29.42 6.73
C THR A 219 -24.34 28.48 5.58
N SER A 220 -25.32 27.72 5.08
CA SER A 220 -25.21 26.56 4.17
C SER A 220 -24.11 26.62 3.08
N ASN A 221 -23.87 27.77 2.46
CA ASN A 221 -22.97 27.90 1.30
C ASN A 221 -21.47 27.75 1.64
N TYR A 222 -21.05 28.12 2.85
CA TYR A 222 -19.64 28.07 3.24
C TYR A 222 -19.21 26.68 3.73
N ALA A 223 -20.11 26.04 4.47
CA ALA A 223 -19.97 24.63 4.85
C ALA A 223 -19.89 23.74 3.61
N PHE A 224 -20.68 24.04 2.57
CA PHE A 224 -20.65 23.33 1.29
C PHE A 224 -19.31 23.44 0.55
N LEU A 225 -18.63 24.59 0.62
CA LEU A 225 -17.31 24.76 0.01
C LEU A 225 -16.24 23.95 0.76
N LEU A 226 -16.23 24.01 2.09
CA LEU A 226 -15.32 23.20 2.92
C LEU A 226 -15.55 21.70 2.70
N ASP A 227 -16.80 21.27 2.57
CA ASP A 227 -17.16 19.92 2.20
C ASP A 227 -16.51 19.55 0.84
N ARG A 228 -16.73 20.32 -0.21
CA ARG A 228 -16.18 19.98 -1.53
C ARG A 228 -14.64 19.86 -1.58
N PHE A 229 -13.91 20.70 -0.83
CA PHE A 229 -12.44 20.68 -0.83
C PHE A 229 -11.85 19.53 0.00
N TRP A 230 -12.47 19.17 1.12
CA TRP A 230 -11.93 18.17 2.05
C TRP A 230 -12.65 16.81 1.99
N ASP A 231 -13.97 16.82 1.83
CA ASP A 231 -14.89 15.66 1.87
C ASP A 231 -14.64 14.72 0.66
N GLY A 232 -14.58 15.26 -0.56
CA GLY A 232 -14.33 14.44 -1.77
C GLY A 232 -12.95 13.76 -1.81
N LYS A 233 -11.98 14.28 -1.06
CA LYS A 233 -10.59 13.81 -1.04
C LYS A 233 -10.27 12.91 0.14
N LEU A 234 -10.99 13.01 1.26
CA LEU A 234 -10.71 12.22 2.46
C LEU A 234 -10.70 10.71 2.17
N ALA A 235 -11.62 10.23 1.32
CA ALA A 235 -11.63 8.84 0.92
C ALA A 235 -10.38 8.41 0.12
N TYR A 236 -9.85 9.31 -0.70
CA TYR A 236 -8.60 9.08 -1.42
C TYR A 236 -7.40 9.13 -0.47
N ILE A 237 -7.38 10.05 0.49
CA ILE A 237 -6.34 10.19 1.52
C ILE A 237 -6.27 8.93 2.40
N ILE A 238 -7.41 8.37 2.81
CA ILE A 238 -7.46 7.08 3.51
C ILE A 238 -6.84 5.98 2.65
N ASN A 239 -7.18 5.94 1.36
CA ASN A 239 -6.61 4.94 0.45
C ASN A 239 -5.09 5.09 0.29
N THR A 240 -4.57 6.32 0.16
CA THR A 240 -3.12 6.55 0.06
C THR A 240 -2.40 6.26 1.38
N THR A 241 -3.05 6.49 2.52
CA THR A 241 -2.55 6.14 3.87
C THR A 241 -2.34 4.63 4.01
N ILE A 242 -3.30 3.83 3.52
CA ILE A 242 -3.17 2.36 3.48
C ILE A 242 -2.01 1.96 2.55
N LYS A 243 -1.92 2.56 1.35
CA LYS A 243 -0.83 2.29 0.40
C LYS A 243 0.55 2.62 0.96
N SER A 244 0.68 3.70 1.72
CA SER A 244 1.96 4.13 2.31
C SER A 244 2.32 3.39 3.60
N GLY A 245 1.49 2.47 4.09
CA GLY A 245 1.79 1.69 5.29
C GLY A 245 1.58 2.43 6.61
N ARG A 246 0.88 3.57 6.61
CA ARG A 246 0.66 4.39 7.82
C ARG A 246 -0.50 3.87 8.67
N THR A 247 -0.21 2.91 9.56
CA THR A 247 -1.18 2.35 10.51
C THR A 247 -1.49 3.29 11.68
N ASP A 248 -0.54 4.14 12.04
CA ASP A 248 -0.57 5.08 13.17
C ASP A 248 -1.71 6.10 13.12
N ILE A 249 -2.07 6.57 11.91
CA ILE A 249 -3.09 7.61 11.71
C ILE A 249 -4.41 7.10 11.11
N LEU A 250 -4.48 5.83 10.71
CA LEU A 250 -5.64 5.33 9.95
C LEU A 250 -6.93 5.48 10.76
N ASP A 251 -6.90 5.15 12.05
CA ASP A 251 -8.08 5.24 12.91
C ASP A 251 -8.58 6.68 13.06
N GLN A 252 -7.67 7.67 13.10
CA GLN A 252 -8.03 9.09 13.14
C GLN A 252 -8.74 9.52 11.85
N LEU A 253 -8.22 9.10 10.68
CA LEU A 253 -8.83 9.43 9.40
C LEU A 253 -10.18 8.71 9.18
N LEU A 254 -10.32 7.46 9.62
CA LEU A 254 -11.59 6.73 9.58
C LEU A 254 -12.64 7.36 10.52
N ALA A 255 -12.23 7.79 11.72
CA ALA A 255 -13.11 8.50 12.65
C ALA A 255 -13.54 9.85 12.08
N MET A 256 -12.62 10.60 11.46
CA MET A 256 -12.92 11.82 10.74
C MET A 256 -13.93 11.55 9.62
N TYR A 257 -13.71 10.54 8.78
CA TYR A 257 -14.62 10.18 7.69
C TYR A 257 -16.02 9.87 8.21
N LYS A 258 -16.12 9.07 9.28
CA LYS A 258 -17.39 8.73 9.91
C LYS A 258 -18.14 9.96 10.42
N THR A 259 -17.42 10.91 11.02
CA THR A 259 -18.02 12.15 11.57
C THR A 259 -18.54 13.06 10.46
N HIS A 260 -17.84 13.15 9.32
CA HIS A 260 -18.20 14.07 8.24
C HIS A 260 -19.21 13.47 7.25
N HIS A 261 -19.04 12.21 6.86
CA HIS A 261 -19.81 11.53 5.81
C HIS A 261 -20.73 10.41 6.31
N GLY A 262 -20.56 9.95 7.54
CA GLY A 262 -21.26 8.76 8.05
C GLY A 262 -20.68 7.45 7.53
N HIS A 263 -21.48 6.65 6.83
CA HIS A 263 -21.05 5.34 6.33
C HIS A 263 -20.47 5.48 4.92
N PRO A 264 -19.30 4.86 4.63
CA PRO A 264 -18.74 4.92 3.30
C PRO A 264 -19.59 4.17 2.30
N ASP A 265 -19.61 4.69 1.08
CA ASP A 265 -20.16 3.99 -0.07
C ASP A 265 -19.41 2.69 -0.34
N LYS A 266 -20.11 1.74 -0.96
CA LYS A 266 -19.57 0.42 -1.31
C LYS A 266 -18.29 0.53 -2.17
N SER A 267 -18.21 1.52 -3.05
CA SER A 267 -17.07 1.74 -3.93
C SER A 267 -15.80 2.11 -3.16
N PHE A 268 -15.88 3.06 -2.22
CA PHE A 268 -14.76 3.48 -1.38
C PHE A 268 -14.34 2.37 -0.42
N TYR A 269 -15.31 1.74 0.25
CA TYR A 269 -15.05 0.61 1.12
C TYR A 269 -14.27 -0.50 0.41
N ASN A 270 -14.75 -0.94 -0.76
CA ASN A 270 -14.10 -2.01 -1.52
C ASN A 270 -12.70 -1.61 -2.00
N ARG A 271 -12.49 -0.33 -2.32
CA ARG A 271 -11.17 0.18 -2.68
C ARG A 271 -10.22 0.12 -1.49
N TRP A 272 -10.64 0.57 -0.31
CA TRP A 272 -9.81 0.50 0.91
C TRP A 272 -9.52 -0.94 1.30
N LEU A 273 -10.52 -1.83 1.25
CA LEU A 273 -10.32 -3.24 1.58
C LEU A 273 -9.39 -3.92 0.58
N ARG A 274 -9.55 -3.66 -0.73
CA ARG A 274 -8.65 -4.19 -1.76
C ARG A 274 -7.21 -3.73 -1.53
N THR A 275 -7.01 -2.44 -1.27
CA THR A 275 -5.67 -1.86 -0.99
C THR A 275 -5.07 -2.42 0.31
N ALA A 276 -5.89 -2.63 1.34
CA ALA A 276 -5.45 -3.23 2.61
C ALA A 276 -4.97 -4.67 2.39
N VAL A 277 -5.71 -5.46 1.60
CA VAL A 277 -5.30 -6.80 1.20
C VAL A 277 -4.00 -6.77 0.38
N ASP A 278 -3.89 -5.89 -0.62
CA ASP A 278 -2.67 -5.72 -1.43
C ASP A 278 -1.43 -5.40 -0.59
N SER A 279 -1.60 -4.66 0.51
CA SER A 279 -0.49 -4.33 1.40
C SER A 279 0.02 -5.53 2.22
N GLY A 280 -0.74 -6.64 2.27
CA GLY A 280 -0.43 -7.80 3.10
C GLY A 280 -0.53 -7.55 4.62
N ASN A 281 -0.93 -6.34 5.03
CA ASN A 281 -0.94 -5.95 6.44
C ASN A 281 -2.30 -6.28 7.08
N ALA A 282 -2.31 -7.31 7.93
CA ALA A 282 -3.49 -7.76 8.66
C ALA A 282 -4.15 -6.66 9.51
N GLN A 283 -3.39 -5.70 10.07
CA GLN A 283 -3.97 -4.61 10.86
C GLN A 283 -4.88 -3.72 10.01
N PHE A 284 -4.49 -3.40 8.78
CA PHE A 284 -5.35 -2.64 7.87
C PHE A 284 -6.61 -3.41 7.51
N VAL A 285 -6.48 -4.71 7.23
CA VAL A 285 -7.63 -5.56 6.92
C VAL A 285 -8.60 -5.58 8.10
N ASP A 286 -8.12 -5.73 9.34
CA ASP A 286 -8.95 -5.71 10.55
C ASP A 286 -9.72 -4.39 10.69
N ARG A 287 -9.00 -3.26 10.60
CA ARG A 287 -9.59 -1.93 10.73
C ARG A 287 -10.67 -1.67 9.68
N ILE A 288 -10.40 -1.97 8.41
CA ILE A 288 -11.37 -1.77 7.34
C ILE A 288 -12.56 -2.74 7.48
N LEU A 289 -12.34 -4.00 7.87
CA LEU A 289 -13.43 -4.96 8.09
C LEU A 289 -14.36 -4.57 9.25
N ARG A 290 -13.92 -3.74 10.21
CA ARG A 290 -14.77 -3.22 11.29
C ARG A 290 -15.69 -2.09 10.86
N ILE A 291 -15.46 -1.48 9.69
CA ILE A 291 -16.31 -0.40 9.19
C ILE A 291 -17.71 -0.93 8.85
N THR A 292 -18.73 -0.22 9.33
CA THR A 292 -20.13 -0.48 8.99
C THR A 292 -20.45 0.13 7.63
N ILE A 293 -20.97 -0.69 6.70
CA ILE A 293 -21.47 -0.27 5.39
C ILE A 293 -22.93 -0.69 5.23
N ARG A 294 -23.70 0.06 4.44
CA ARG A 294 -25.13 -0.24 4.20
C ARG A 294 -25.36 -1.39 3.23
N SER A 295 -24.41 -1.64 2.33
CA SER A 295 -24.56 -2.62 1.24
C SER A 295 -23.99 -4.00 1.55
N LYS A 296 -24.62 -5.06 1.04
CA LYS A 296 -24.06 -6.43 0.97
C LYS A 296 -23.76 -6.81 -0.49
N PRO A 297 -22.87 -7.79 -0.77
CA PRO A 297 -21.90 -8.41 0.14
C PRO A 297 -20.80 -7.44 0.59
N LYS A 298 -20.19 -7.75 1.74
CA LYS A 298 -19.13 -6.94 2.37
C LYS A 298 -17.75 -7.25 1.79
N VAL A 299 -17.45 -8.51 1.52
CA VAL A 299 -16.21 -8.92 0.85
C VAL A 299 -16.53 -9.30 -0.59
N LEU A 300 -15.81 -8.73 -1.56
CA LEU A 300 -15.93 -9.12 -2.96
C LEU A 300 -15.05 -10.33 -3.27
N VAL A 301 -15.49 -11.16 -4.22
CA VAL A 301 -14.75 -12.32 -4.73
C VAL A 301 -13.34 -11.97 -5.14
N LYS A 302 -13.16 -10.96 -6.00
CA LYS A 302 -11.85 -10.46 -6.42
C LYS A 302 -10.93 -10.00 -5.27
N THR A 303 -11.50 -9.62 -4.13
CA THR A 303 -10.72 -9.21 -2.95
C THR A 303 -10.26 -10.42 -2.15
N PHE A 304 -11.10 -11.46 -2.09
CA PHE A 304 -10.74 -12.75 -1.53
C PHE A 304 -9.71 -13.49 -2.39
N GLU A 305 -9.90 -13.54 -3.71
CA GLU A 305 -8.94 -14.14 -4.65
C GLU A 305 -7.57 -13.48 -4.54
N ALA A 306 -7.51 -12.14 -4.47
CA ALA A 306 -6.25 -11.43 -4.24
C ALA A 306 -5.56 -11.80 -2.92
N ALA A 307 -6.31 -12.03 -1.82
CA ALA A 307 -5.72 -12.50 -0.57
C ALA A 307 -5.12 -13.90 -0.70
N CYS A 308 -5.79 -14.77 -1.47
CA CYS A 308 -5.30 -16.11 -1.76
C CYS A 308 -4.07 -16.08 -2.67
N GLU A 309 -4.02 -15.20 -3.68
CA GLU A 309 -2.86 -14.99 -4.57
C GLU A 309 -1.62 -14.53 -3.79
N LEU A 310 -1.83 -13.72 -2.75
CA LEU A 310 -0.77 -13.27 -1.83
C LEU A 310 -0.34 -14.37 -0.84
N LYS A 311 -0.98 -15.54 -0.85
CA LYS A 311 -0.69 -16.68 0.04
C LYS A 311 -0.72 -16.31 1.52
N ASN A 312 -1.56 -15.34 1.87
CA ASN A 312 -1.65 -14.80 3.23
C ASN A 312 -2.83 -15.43 3.96
N ALA A 313 -2.57 -16.58 4.60
CA ALA A 313 -3.55 -17.34 5.37
C ALA A 313 -4.27 -16.49 6.42
N ASP A 314 -3.56 -15.63 7.17
CA ASP A 314 -4.17 -14.77 8.18
C ASP A 314 -5.22 -13.82 7.57
N VAL A 315 -4.88 -13.17 6.45
CA VAL A 315 -5.81 -12.29 5.74
C VAL A 315 -6.98 -13.08 5.15
N VAL A 316 -6.75 -14.27 4.61
CA VAL A 316 -7.82 -15.16 4.12
C VAL A 316 -8.79 -15.51 5.25
N ALA A 317 -8.28 -15.92 6.42
CA ALA A 317 -9.10 -16.20 7.60
C ALA A 317 -9.93 -14.98 8.01
N MET A 318 -9.34 -13.79 7.96
CA MET A 318 -10.04 -12.54 8.29
C MET A 318 -11.15 -12.21 7.28
N LEU A 319 -11.03 -12.57 6.01
CA LEU A 319 -12.07 -12.28 5.02
C LEU A 319 -13.28 -13.22 5.12
N LEU A 320 -13.13 -14.37 5.77
CA LEU A 320 -14.17 -15.36 5.97
C LEU A 320 -15.00 -15.09 7.25
N GLY A 321 -16.26 -15.55 7.24
CA GLY A 321 -17.15 -15.53 8.41
C GLY A 321 -18.58 -15.10 8.10
N THR A 322 -19.48 -15.29 9.07
CA THR A 322 -20.95 -15.12 8.93
C THR A 322 -21.39 -13.72 8.50
N SER A 323 -20.65 -12.67 8.89
CA SER A 323 -20.92 -11.28 8.51
C SER A 323 -19.99 -10.75 7.40
N ARG A 324 -19.23 -11.64 6.76
CA ARG A 324 -18.21 -11.33 5.75
C ARG A 324 -18.47 -12.18 4.49
N MET A 325 -17.47 -12.91 3.98
CA MET A 325 -17.66 -13.95 2.97
C MET A 325 -17.97 -15.28 3.66
N HIS A 326 -19.07 -15.92 3.27
CA HIS A 326 -19.37 -17.26 3.79
C HIS A 326 -18.38 -18.27 3.17
N PRO A 327 -17.79 -19.19 3.95
CA PRO A 327 -16.87 -20.22 3.43
C PRO A 327 -17.47 -21.07 2.30
N ASP A 328 -18.78 -21.32 2.37
CA ASP A 328 -19.55 -22.01 1.32
C ASP A 328 -20.26 -21.08 0.33
N GLN A 329 -19.81 -19.84 0.19
CA GLN A 329 -20.41 -18.94 -0.80
C GLN A 329 -20.23 -19.52 -2.21
N ALA A 330 -21.34 -19.82 -2.89
CA ALA A 330 -21.33 -20.49 -4.19
C ALA A 330 -22.00 -19.63 -5.27
N PHE A 331 -21.34 -19.48 -6.43
CA PHE A 331 -21.98 -19.14 -7.70
C PHE A 331 -21.25 -19.83 -8.86
N LEU A 332 -21.82 -19.80 -10.08
CA LEU A 332 -21.46 -20.64 -11.24
C LEU A 332 -20.06 -21.27 -11.27
N LEU A 333 -18.99 -20.48 -11.11
CA LEU A 333 -17.59 -20.94 -11.18
C LEU A 333 -16.75 -20.60 -9.95
N PHE A 334 -17.38 -20.27 -8.82
CA PHE A 334 -16.69 -19.82 -7.62
C PHE A 334 -17.22 -20.48 -6.36
N SER A 335 -16.29 -20.99 -5.56
CA SER A 335 -16.40 -21.13 -4.12
C SER A 335 -15.07 -20.73 -3.48
N PRO A 336 -15.05 -20.24 -2.23
CA PRO A 336 -13.81 -19.94 -1.52
C PRO A 336 -12.82 -21.12 -1.54
N LEU A 337 -13.31 -22.34 -1.31
CA LEU A 337 -12.48 -23.54 -1.35
C LEU A 337 -11.93 -23.83 -2.75
N ALA A 338 -12.75 -23.75 -3.80
CA ALA A 338 -12.28 -23.98 -5.17
C ALA A 338 -11.27 -22.90 -5.62
N ALA A 339 -11.43 -21.64 -5.19
CA ALA A 339 -10.48 -20.57 -5.45
C ALA A 339 -9.14 -20.81 -4.75
N ALA A 340 -9.16 -21.21 -3.48
CA ALA A 340 -7.95 -21.58 -2.73
C ALA A 340 -7.20 -22.75 -3.38
N ILE A 341 -7.92 -23.81 -3.78
CA ILE A 341 -7.34 -24.98 -4.44
C ILE A 341 -6.65 -24.60 -5.76
N ARG A 342 -7.30 -23.77 -6.59
CA ARG A 342 -6.73 -23.31 -7.88
C ARG A 342 -5.44 -22.52 -7.75
N LEU A 343 -5.22 -21.89 -6.60
CA LEU A 343 -4.02 -21.12 -6.33
C LEU A 343 -2.88 -21.97 -5.73
N GLY A 344 -3.16 -23.22 -5.37
CA GLY A 344 -2.14 -24.21 -5.04
C GLY A 344 -1.44 -24.00 -3.69
N ASP A 345 -2.00 -23.20 -2.78
CA ASP A 345 -1.38 -22.92 -1.49
C ASP A 345 -2.02 -23.74 -0.35
N GLU A 346 -1.26 -24.69 0.19
CA GLU A 346 -1.69 -25.61 1.26
C GLU A 346 -2.19 -24.87 2.51
N SER A 347 -1.54 -23.77 2.89
CA SER A 347 -1.89 -22.97 4.07
C SER A 347 -3.22 -22.25 3.86
N VAL A 348 -3.42 -21.67 2.67
CA VAL A 348 -4.69 -21.04 2.30
C VAL A 348 -5.82 -22.06 2.23
N VAL A 349 -5.62 -23.23 1.59
CA VAL A 349 -6.63 -24.30 1.55
C VAL A 349 -7.02 -24.75 2.95
N THR A 350 -6.03 -25.02 3.80
CA THR A 350 -6.23 -25.40 5.20
C THR A 350 -7.05 -24.34 5.93
N THR A 351 -6.72 -23.06 5.76
CA THR A 351 -7.42 -21.94 6.39
C THR A 351 -8.88 -21.85 5.96
N VAL A 352 -9.18 -22.05 4.67
CA VAL A 352 -10.57 -22.03 4.18
C VAL A 352 -11.37 -23.19 4.76
N LEU A 353 -10.77 -24.37 4.87
CA LEU A 353 -11.39 -25.53 5.52
C LEU A 353 -11.59 -25.30 7.03
N ASP A 354 -10.60 -24.72 7.72
CA ASP A 354 -10.69 -24.38 9.15
C ASP A 354 -11.75 -23.32 9.43
N ALA A 355 -12.02 -22.44 8.47
CA ALA A 355 -13.13 -21.50 8.53
C ALA A 355 -14.52 -22.16 8.37
N GLY A 356 -14.57 -23.48 8.12
CA GLY A 356 -15.78 -24.27 8.02
C GLY A 356 -16.32 -24.47 6.60
N ALA A 357 -15.47 -24.30 5.56
CA ALA A 357 -15.88 -24.65 4.20
C ALA A 357 -16.15 -26.15 4.09
N ASN A 358 -17.24 -26.51 3.40
CA ASN A 358 -17.56 -27.89 3.07
C ASN A 358 -16.46 -28.48 2.18
N VAL A 359 -15.71 -29.43 2.72
CA VAL A 359 -14.61 -30.13 2.03
C VAL A 359 -15.05 -30.78 0.72
N ASN A 360 -16.33 -31.18 0.61
CA ASN A 360 -16.89 -31.80 -0.59
C ASN A 360 -17.26 -30.78 -1.66
N GLY A 361 -17.18 -29.48 -1.36
CA GLY A 361 -17.62 -28.41 -2.24
C GLY A 361 -19.10 -28.10 -2.07
N VAL A 362 -19.58 -27.22 -2.95
CA VAL A 362 -20.90 -26.59 -2.86
C VAL A 362 -21.68 -26.81 -4.14
N SER A 363 -23.01 -26.77 -4.03
CA SER A 363 -23.90 -26.89 -5.19
C SER A 363 -24.37 -25.50 -5.64
N PHE A 364 -24.39 -25.27 -6.95
CA PHE A 364 -24.95 -24.07 -7.55
C PHE A 364 -25.95 -24.45 -8.65
N GLU A 365 -27.16 -23.88 -8.59
CA GLU A 365 -28.26 -24.18 -9.53
C GLU A 365 -28.51 -25.70 -9.71
N GLY A 366 -28.42 -26.45 -8.60
CA GLY A 366 -28.64 -27.90 -8.60
C GLY A 366 -27.47 -28.74 -9.14
N LYS A 367 -26.39 -28.10 -9.63
CA LYS A 367 -25.15 -28.80 -10.02
C LYS A 367 -24.17 -28.79 -8.86
N HIS A 368 -23.74 -29.99 -8.44
CA HIS A 368 -22.69 -30.14 -7.46
C HIS A 368 -21.32 -30.07 -8.16
N TYR A 369 -20.40 -29.30 -7.60
CA TYR A 369 -19.01 -29.19 -8.08
C TYR A 369 -18.08 -29.74 -7.00
N PRO A 370 -17.63 -31.00 -7.12
CA PRO A 370 -16.76 -31.61 -6.11
C PRO A 370 -15.45 -30.84 -6.01
N ALA A 371 -15.18 -30.26 -4.85
CA ALA A 371 -13.94 -29.50 -4.65
C ALA A 371 -12.70 -30.39 -4.82
N LEU A 372 -12.78 -31.66 -4.41
CA LEU A 372 -11.70 -32.64 -4.55
C LEU A 372 -11.36 -32.91 -6.03
N GLN A 373 -12.34 -32.87 -6.94
CA GLN A 373 -12.07 -33.04 -8.37
C GLN A 373 -11.18 -31.91 -8.91
N VAL A 374 -11.34 -30.68 -8.41
CA VAL A 374 -10.50 -29.55 -8.81
C VAL A 374 -9.04 -29.78 -8.42
N ALA A 375 -8.77 -30.30 -7.23
CA ALA A 375 -7.41 -30.61 -6.78
C ALA A 375 -6.79 -31.75 -7.61
N VAL A 376 -7.59 -32.76 -7.97
CA VAL A 376 -7.16 -33.87 -8.85
C VAL A 376 -6.85 -33.37 -10.25
N ASP A 377 -7.71 -32.55 -10.85
CA ASP A 377 -7.52 -31.99 -12.19
C ASP A 377 -6.24 -31.13 -12.28
N LEU A 378 -5.86 -30.48 -11.17
CA LEU A 378 -4.62 -29.70 -11.05
C LEU A 378 -3.39 -30.56 -10.71
N ASN A 379 -3.56 -31.86 -10.44
CA ASN A 379 -2.51 -32.79 -10.01
C ASN A 379 -1.79 -32.35 -8.70
N GLU A 380 -2.52 -31.70 -7.79
CA GLU A 380 -1.97 -31.16 -6.54
C GLU A 380 -2.06 -32.19 -5.40
N ALA A 381 -1.14 -33.15 -5.38
CA ALA A 381 -1.16 -34.28 -4.45
C ALA A 381 -1.17 -33.87 -2.97
N SER A 382 -0.48 -32.79 -2.59
CA SER A 382 -0.50 -32.27 -1.22
C SER A 382 -1.89 -31.75 -0.83
N ILE A 383 -2.55 -31.01 -1.72
CA ILE A 383 -3.90 -30.49 -1.48
C ILE A 383 -4.91 -31.63 -1.44
N VAL A 384 -4.79 -32.62 -2.34
CA VAL A 384 -5.59 -33.85 -2.28
C VAL A 384 -5.45 -34.49 -0.91
N LYS A 385 -4.22 -34.67 -0.42
CA LYS A 385 -3.98 -35.24 0.92
C LYS A 385 -4.69 -34.44 2.01
N ILE A 386 -4.53 -33.11 2.03
CA ILE A 386 -5.22 -32.23 3.00
C ILE A 386 -6.73 -32.45 2.95
N MET A 387 -7.33 -32.52 1.76
CA MET A 387 -8.77 -32.73 1.62
C MET A 387 -9.21 -34.11 2.12
N LEU A 388 -8.42 -35.16 1.86
CA LEU A 388 -8.69 -36.52 2.35
C LEU A 388 -8.60 -36.60 3.87
N ASP A 389 -7.57 -36.00 4.46
CA ASP A 389 -7.38 -35.88 5.91
C ASP A 389 -8.55 -35.11 6.58
N ARG A 390 -9.24 -34.25 5.82
CA ARG A 390 -10.45 -33.51 6.24
C ARG A 390 -11.76 -34.22 5.88
N GLY A 391 -11.71 -35.49 5.48
CA GLY A 391 -12.89 -36.32 5.26
C GLY A 391 -13.58 -36.13 3.90
N ALA A 392 -12.87 -35.67 2.87
CA ALA A 392 -13.44 -35.55 1.52
C ALA A 392 -14.00 -36.87 0.99
N ILE A 393 -15.18 -36.84 0.40
CA ILE A 393 -15.84 -37.99 -0.20
C ILE A 393 -15.15 -38.32 -1.53
N LEU A 394 -14.85 -39.60 -1.73
CA LEU A 394 -14.15 -40.12 -2.91
C LEU A 394 -15.10 -40.44 -4.07
N ASP A 395 -16.38 -40.62 -3.75
CA ASP A 395 -17.39 -41.10 -4.70
C ASP A 395 -17.57 -40.15 -5.87
N GLY A 396 -17.51 -40.71 -7.09
CA GLY A 396 -17.67 -39.95 -8.33
C GLY A 396 -16.43 -39.16 -8.77
N ILE A 397 -15.36 -39.13 -7.97
CA ILE A 397 -14.11 -38.46 -8.34
C ILE A 397 -13.33 -39.29 -9.36
N GLN A 398 -12.97 -38.65 -10.48
CA GLN A 398 -12.22 -39.27 -11.56
C GLN A 398 -10.73 -38.97 -11.40
N VAL A 399 -9.93 -40.01 -11.17
CA VAL A 399 -8.46 -39.90 -11.08
C VAL A 399 -7.83 -40.57 -12.30
N PRO A 400 -7.16 -39.82 -13.20
CA PRO A 400 -6.44 -40.39 -14.34
C PRO A 400 -5.40 -41.45 -13.94
N GLU A 401 -5.25 -42.50 -14.76
CA GLU A 401 -4.37 -43.64 -14.46
C GLU A 401 -2.91 -43.25 -14.26
N ASN A 402 -2.45 -42.20 -14.94
CA ASN A 402 -1.08 -41.70 -14.87
C ASN A 402 -0.76 -40.93 -13.56
N MET A 403 -1.75 -40.57 -12.74
CA MET A 403 -1.56 -39.84 -11.49
C MET A 403 -1.24 -40.78 -10.31
N VAL A 404 -0.09 -41.44 -10.36
CA VAL A 404 0.32 -42.50 -9.41
C VAL A 404 0.26 -42.04 -7.95
N ALA A 405 0.75 -40.83 -7.64
CA ALA A 405 0.76 -40.31 -6.28
C ALA A 405 -0.65 -40.10 -5.72
N ILE A 406 -1.55 -39.51 -6.50
CA ILE A 406 -2.95 -39.27 -6.10
C ILE A 406 -3.70 -40.59 -5.95
N ARG A 407 -3.52 -41.55 -6.87
CA ARG A 407 -4.15 -42.89 -6.74
C ARG A 407 -3.69 -43.61 -5.48
N LYS A 408 -2.42 -43.47 -5.11
CA LYS A 408 -1.91 -44.00 -3.84
C LYS A 408 -2.61 -43.35 -2.64
N LEU A 409 -2.72 -42.02 -2.62
CA LEU A 409 -3.44 -41.30 -1.55
C LEU A 409 -4.89 -41.76 -1.42
N PHE A 410 -5.59 -42.01 -2.54
CA PHE A 410 -6.96 -42.51 -2.52
C PHE A 410 -7.05 -43.92 -1.92
N ALA A 411 -6.13 -44.82 -2.31
CA ALA A 411 -6.09 -46.18 -1.76
C ALA A 411 -5.76 -46.19 -0.26
N ASP A 412 -4.81 -45.35 0.16
CA ASP A 412 -4.44 -45.21 1.58
C ASP A 412 -5.64 -44.67 2.39
N ALA A 413 -6.34 -43.64 1.91
CA ALA A 413 -7.51 -43.08 2.58
C ALA A 413 -8.71 -44.03 2.64
N GLN A 414 -8.93 -44.86 1.61
CA GLN A 414 -9.97 -45.92 1.65
C GLN A 414 -9.66 -46.95 2.74
N ARG A 415 -8.41 -47.41 2.79
CA ARG A 415 -7.96 -48.39 3.77
C ARG A 415 -8.08 -47.86 5.21
N GLU A 416 -7.72 -46.61 5.44
CA GLU A 416 -7.87 -45.97 6.76
C GLU A 416 -9.34 -45.93 7.21
N ARG A 417 -10.26 -45.59 6.32
CA ARG A 417 -11.71 -45.58 6.62
C ARG A 417 -12.27 -46.97 6.91
N GLU A 418 -11.82 -47.99 6.19
CA GLU A 418 -12.19 -49.39 6.46
C GLU A 418 -11.71 -49.82 7.85
N LEU A 419 -10.46 -49.50 8.21
CA LEU A 419 -9.90 -49.80 9.53
C LEU A 419 -10.64 -49.06 10.66
N GLU A 420 -11.01 -47.79 10.46
CA GLU A 420 -11.82 -47.05 11.43
C GLU A 420 -13.22 -47.67 11.60
N LEU A 421 -13.87 -48.06 10.49
CA LEU A 421 -15.17 -48.71 10.53
C LEU A 421 -15.10 -50.03 11.31
N ASP A 422 -14.10 -50.87 11.02
CA ASP A 422 -13.88 -52.14 11.73
C ASP A 422 -13.61 -51.92 13.22
N TYR A 423 -12.85 -50.88 13.58
CA TYR A 423 -12.61 -50.49 14.96
C TYR A 423 -13.91 -50.10 15.68
N TRP A 424 -14.74 -49.24 15.06
CA TRP A 424 -16.00 -48.80 15.67
C TRP A 424 -17.03 -49.92 15.77
N ILE A 425 -17.11 -50.81 14.78
CA ILE A 425 -17.95 -52.02 14.85
C ILE A 425 -17.51 -52.88 16.04
N SER A 426 -16.21 -53.14 16.17
CA SER A 426 -15.66 -53.94 17.27
C SER A 426 -15.94 -53.30 18.64
N TYR A 427 -15.73 -51.98 18.76
CA TYR A 427 -16.00 -51.24 19.99
C TYR A 427 -17.48 -51.25 20.38
N TRP A 428 -18.39 -51.09 19.41
CA TRP A 428 -19.83 -51.15 19.65
C TRP A 428 -20.27 -52.54 20.14
N VAL A 429 -19.77 -53.60 19.49
CA VAL A 429 -20.04 -54.99 19.94
C VAL A 429 -19.56 -55.23 21.37
N MET A 430 -18.43 -54.65 21.78
CA MET A 430 -17.88 -54.82 23.14
C MET A 430 -18.56 -53.97 24.21
N THR A 431 -19.24 -52.88 23.85
CA THR A 431 -19.86 -51.93 24.81
C THR A 431 -21.37 -52.08 24.95
N VAL A 432 -22.02 -52.77 24.02
CA VAL A 432 -23.47 -53.05 24.02
C VAL A 432 -23.78 -54.47 24.57
N GLN A 433 -22.75 -55.25 24.93
CA GLN A 433 -22.85 -56.45 25.78
C GLN A 433 -22.68 -56.07 27.25
#